data_AF-A0A9N8EFW4-F1
#
_entry.id   AF-A0A9N8EFW4-F1
#
_cell.length_a   1.000
_cell.length_b   1.000
_cell.length_c   1.000
_cell.angle_alpha   90.00
_cell.angle_beta   90.00
_cell.angle_gamma   90.00
#
_symmetry.space_group_name_H-M   'P 1'
#
loop_
_entity.id
_entity.type
_entity.pdbx_description
1 polymer ?
#
loop_
_entity_poly.entity_id
_entity_poly.type
_entity_poly.pdbx_seq_one_letter_code
_entity_poly.pdbx_strand_id
1 'polypeptide(L)'
;MKFSAIISLALLSSSATAFAPASKPVASSTALNAESSRQDFLKTMFAVASVPLIQVVAPESASAAKYGGFGAGSPNVFDPKEAIVDEDILKSGAVQDALGKVKGYSNLVKEMSAALDQNPQVDLGPTIRKQFDFVQLRSSLNTLNTAFDEDTQRGTDRLIRLVMQDLTELETSNRQKDGIVRSERRMDIMKGKLAKLGTSFDDFLAFAN
;
A
#
# COMPACT_ATOMS: atom_id res chain seq x y z
N MET A 1 18.31 71.40 6.14
CA MET A 1 17.53 70.18 6.44
C MET A 1 18.50 69.23 7.17
N LYS A 2 18.77 69.36 8.47
CA LYS A 2 17.99 69.13 9.70
C LYS A 2 17.66 67.64 9.98
N PHE A 3 18.39 67.14 11.00
CA PHE A 3 18.20 65.98 11.89
C PHE A 3 18.66 64.58 11.46
N SER A 4 19.94 64.29 11.77
CA SER A 4 20.39 62.98 12.24
C SER A 4 19.83 62.74 13.65
N ALA A 5 19.15 61.61 13.86
CA ALA A 5 18.73 61.15 15.18
C ALA A 5 19.52 59.89 15.56
N ILE A 6 20.38 60.04 16.55
CA ILE A 6 20.96 58.98 17.37
C ILE A 6 20.04 58.85 18.58
N ILE A 7 19.41 57.68 18.80
CA ILE A 7 18.85 57.32 20.12
C ILE A 7 19.22 55.87 20.42
N SER A 8 19.75 55.72 21.62
CA SER A 8 20.37 54.55 22.23
C SER A 8 19.35 53.55 22.82
N LEU A 9 19.81 52.29 22.92
CA LEU A 9 19.75 51.42 24.11
C LEU A 9 18.39 51.12 24.76
N ALA A 10 17.94 49.87 24.66
CA ALA A 10 17.48 49.10 25.82
C ALA A 10 17.45 47.58 25.52
N LEU A 11 18.20 46.82 26.30
CA LEU A 11 18.05 45.39 26.48
C LEU A 11 16.63 45.07 27.01
N LEU A 12 16.10 43.89 26.67
CA LEU A 12 15.47 42.97 27.63
C LEU A 12 15.11 41.65 26.92
N SER A 13 16.01 40.68 27.10
CA SER A 13 15.81 39.26 26.88
C SER A 13 14.64 38.75 27.70
N SER A 14 13.55 38.35 27.04
CA SER A 14 12.39 37.71 27.65
C SER A 14 12.49 36.18 27.44
N SER A 15 13.28 35.53 28.30
CA SER A 15 13.30 34.07 28.44
C SER A 15 12.18 33.66 29.40
N ALA A 16 10.99 33.41 28.86
CA ALA A 16 9.90 32.84 29.64
C ALA A 16 10.04 31.31 29.70
N THR A 17 10.80 30.80 30.68
CA THR A 17 10.70 29.39 31.10
C THR A 17 9.49 29.24 32.00
N ALA A 18 8.34 28.95 31.41
CA ALA A 18 7.11 28.66 32.12
C ALA A 18 7.09 27.18 32.56
N PHE A 19 7.11 26.98 33.88
CA PHE A 19 6.44 25.92 34.66
C PHE A 19 6.12 24.60 33.93
N ALA A 20 6.95 23.58 34.17
CA ALA A 20 6.53 22.18 34.08
C ALA A 20 6.87 21.47 35.40
N PRO A 21 5.92 20.81 36.08
CA PRO A 21 6.22 20.03 37.27
C PRO A 21 7.06 18.81 36.89
N ALA A 22 8.20 18.64 37.56
CA ALA A 22 9.06 17.47 37.43
C ALA A 22 8.36 16.22 38.00
N SER A 23 7.58 15.53 37.18
CA SER A 23 7.17 14.16 37.48
C SER A 23 8.36 13.23 37.18
N LYS A 24 8.87 12.59 38.22
CA LYS A 24 9.88 11.53 38.07
C LYS A 24 9.25 10.37 37.29
N PRO A 25 9.88 9.87 36.20
CA PRO A 25 9.42 8.62 35.62
C PRO A 25 9.70 7.50 36.62
N VAL A 26 8.63 6.87 37.12
CA VAL A 26 8.73 5.58 37.79
C VAL A 26 9.05 4.57 36.69
N ALA A 27 10.28 4.08 36.69
CA ALA A 27 10.67 2.96 35.84
C ALA A 27 9.86 1.73 36.27
N SER A 28 8.87 1.36 35.47
CA SER A 28 8.23 0.05 35.58
C SER A 28 9.23 -0.99 35.04
N SER A 29 10.00 -1.58 35.96
CA SER A 29 10.83 -2.75 35.63
C SER A 29 9.91 -3.94 35.42
N THR A 30 9.45 -4.12 34.17
CA THR A 30 8.99 -5.44 33.72
C THR A 30 10.25 -6.22 33.39
N ALA A 31 10.78 -6.93 34.38
CA ALA A 31 11.82 -7.91 34.15
C ALA A 31 11.23 -9.08 33.35
N LEU A 32 11.18 -8.95 32.02
CA LEU A 32 11.11 -10.08 31.11
C LEU A 32 12.51 -10.69 31.00
N ASN A 33 12.98 -11.27 32.10
CA ASN A 33 14.10 -12.20 32.09
C ASN A 33 13.53 -13.62 32.07
N ALA A 34 13.16 -14.05 30.88
CA ALA A 34 13.04 -15.46 30.55
C ALA A 34 13.86 -15.68 29.29
N GLU A 35 15.17 -15.88 29.44
CA GLU A 35 15.96 -16.61 28.45
C GLU A 35 15.49 -18.06 28.43
N SER A 36 14.31 -18.29 27.84
CA SER A 36 13.87 -19.63 27.47
C SER A 36 14.49 -19.92 26.13
N SER A 37 15.50 -20.80 26.12
CA SER A 37 16.14 -21.23 24.89
C SER A 37 15.08 -21.83 23.95
N ARG A 38 15.17 -21.57 22.64
CA ARG A 38 14.25 -22.16 21.64
C ARG A 38 14.19 -23.69 21.72
N GLN A 39 15.20 -24.33 22.31
CA GLN A 39 15.26 -25.77 22.53
C GLN A 39 14.34 -26.24 23.69
N ASP A 40 14.14 -25.42 24.72
CA ASP A 40 13.24 -25.74 25.84
C ASP A 40 11.76 -25.61 25.46
N PHE A 41 11.44 -24.69 24.54
CA PHE A 41 10.11 -24.60 23.95
C PHE A 41 9.75 -25.87 23.15
N LEU A 42 10.68 -26.38 22.34
CA LEU A 42 10.45 -27.59 21.55
C LEU A 42 10.32 -28.83 22.43
N LYS A 43 11.07 -28.94 23.53
CA LYS A 43 10.92 -30.04 24.49
C LYS A 43 9.57 -30.01 25.20
N THR A 44 9.07 -28.83 25.55
CA THR A 44 7.75 -28.66 26.18
C THR A 44 6.62 -29.08 25.24
N MET A 45 6.74 -28.83 23.93
CA MET A 45 5.75 -29.27 22.94
C MET A 45 5.71 -30.79 22.73
N PHE A 46 6.81 -31.51 22.97
CA PHE A 46 6.85 -32.97 22.87
C PHE A 46 6.41 -33.70 24.15
N ALA A 47 6.34 -33.02 25.30
CA ALA A 47 5.98 -33.62 26.58
C ALA A 47 4.48 -33.57 26.91
N VAL A 48 3.65 -32.92 26.09
CA VAL A 48 2.17 -32.88 26.25
C VAL A 48 1.50 -33.83 25.24
N ALA A 49 2.02 -35.05 25.12
CA ALA A 49 1.49 -36.08 24.22
C ALA A 49 0.94 -37.31 24.96
N SER A 50 0.59 -37.18 26.25
CA SER A 50 0.04 -38.29 27.02
C SER A 50 -1.00 -37.87 28.06
N VAL A 51 -2.08 -37.22 27.62
CA VAL A 51 -3.37 -37.23 28.34
C VAL A 51 -4.48 -37.40 27.31
N PRO A 52 -5.13 -38.57 27.22
CA PRO A 52 -6.32 -38.74 26.40
C PRO A 52 -7.53 -38.39 27.24
N LEU A 53 -8.32 -37.38 26.85
CA LEU A 53 -9.75 -37.28 27.20
C LEU A 53 -10.39 -36.08 26.45
N ILE A 54 -11.43 -36.43 25.67
CA ILE A 54 -12.65 -35.65 25.38
C ILE A 54 -12.66 -34.78 24.10
N GLN A 55 -13.51 -35.27 23.19
CA GLN A 55 -14.30 -34.63 22.14
C GLN A 55 -13.58 -34.10 20.88
N VAL A 56 -13.58 -35.00 19.88
CA VAL A 56 -13.63 -34.66 18.45
C VAL A 56 -14.91 -33.85 18.20
N VAL A 57 -14.85 -32.54 18.40
CA VAL A 57 -15.68 -31.62 17.61
C VAL A 57 -14.99 -31.57 16.27
N ALA A 58 -15.59 -32.20 15.27
CA ALA A 58 -15.16 -32.05 13.89
C ALA A 58 -15.04 -30.54 13.63
N PRO A 59 -13.91 -30.05 13.09
CA PRO A 59 -13.91 -28.68 12.60
C PRO A 59 -15.05 -28.63 11.58
N GLU A 60 -16.07 -27.84 11.89
CA GLU A 60 -16.99 -27.34 10.87
C GLU A 60 -16.11 -26.92 9.71
N SER A 61 -16.52 -27.29 8.50
CA SER A 61 -15.91 -26.83 7.26
C SER A 61 -15.74 -25.33 7.39
N ALA A 62 -14.55 -24.89 7.79
CA ALA A 62 -14.18 -23.50 7.75
C ALA A 62 -14.43 -23.17 6.29
N SER A 63 -15.44 -22.32 6.06
CA SER A 63 -15.71 -21.79 4.74
C SER A 63 -14.41 -21.14 4.33
N ALA A 64 -13.60 -21.91 3.60
CA ALA A 64 -12.34 -21.46 3.06
C ALA A 64 -12.75 -20.24 2.28
N ALA A 65 -12.28 -19.07 2.75
CA ALA A 65 -12.54 -17.80 2.12
C ALA A 65 -12.48 -18.05 0.62
N LYS A 66 -13.57 -17.73 -0.08
CA LYS A 66 -13.75 -17.82 -1.53
C LYS A 66 -12.81 -16.82 -2.26
N TYR A 67 -11.60 -16.67 -1.74
CA TYR A 67 -10.47 -15.87 -2.19
C TYR A 67 -9.21 -16.66 -1.82
N GLY A 68 -9.03 -17.77 -2.52
CA GLY A 68 -7.89 -18.67 -2.41
C GLY A 68 -6.92 -18.48 -3.57
N GLY A 69 -5.64 -18.29 -3.23
CA GLY A 69 -4.52 -18.32 -4.18
C GLY A 69 -3.94 -16.94 -4.49
N PHE A 70 -2.63 -16.88 -4.72
CA PHE A 70 -2.00 -15.75 -5.41
C PHE A 70 -2.79 -15.50 -6.71
N GLY A 71 -3.50 -14.37 -6.80
CA GLY A 71 -4.36 -14.03 -7.94
C GLY A 71 -5.87 -14.28 -7.74
N ALA A 72 -6.32 -14.75 -6.58
CA ALA A 72 -7.69 -14.48 -6.14
C ALA A 72 -7.72 -13.08 -5.54
N GLY A 73 -8.70 -12.28 -5.96
CA GLY A 73 -8.82 -10.84 -5.71
C GLY A 73 -8.42 -10.38 -4.30
N SER A 74 -7.98 -9.12 -4.23
CA SER A 74 -7.40 -8.56 -3.01
C SER A 74 -8.21 -8.91 -1.75
N PRO A 75 -7.57 -9.41 -0.68
CA PRO A 75 -8.27 -9.79 0.55
C PRO A 75 -9.15 -8.65 1.06
N ASN A 76 -10.37 -8.94 1.53
CA ASN A 76 -11.37 -7.96 1.97
C ASN A 76 -11.78 -6.92 0.92
N VAL A 77 -11.67 -7.25 -0.37
CA VAL A 77 -12.32 -6.50 -1.45
C VAL A 77 -13.63 -7.19 -1.77
N PHE A 78 -14.69 -6.38 -1.88
CA PHE A 78 -16.05 -6.84 -2.17
C PHE A 78 -16.09 -7.53 -3.56
N ASP A 79 -17.03 -8.43 -3.81
CA ASP A 79 -17.17 -9.02 -5.15
C ASP A 79 -17.65 -7.91 -6.12
N PRO A 80 -16.93 -7.62 -7.21
CA PRO A 80 -17.36 -6.61 -8.19
C PRO A 80 -18.78 -6.85 -8.72
N LYS A 81 -19.25 -8.10 -8.72
CA LYS A 81 -20.60 -8.45 -9.18
C LYS A 81 -21.71 -8.06 -8.21
N GLU A 82 -21.37 -7.89 -6.95
CA GLU A 82 -22.30 -7.46 -5.91
C GLU A 82 -22.28 -5.94 -5.74
N ALA A 83 -21.34 -5.25 -6.40
CA ALA A 83 -21.14 -3.82 -6.29
C ALA A 83 -22.38 -3.03 -6.72
N ILE A 84 -22.72 -2.01 -5.94
CA ILE A 84 -23.79 -1.07 -6.30
C ILE A 84 -23.14 0.14 -6.95
N VAL A 85 -23.55 0.39 -8.19
CA VAL A 85 -23.01 1.47 -9.02
C VAL A 85 -24.11 2.48 -9.31
N ASP A 86 -23.83 3.74 -9.04
CA ASP A 86 -24.66 4.86 -9.48
C ASP A 86 -24.39 5.11 -10.97
N GLU A 87 -25.31 4.63 -11.79
CA GLU A 87 -25.26 4.71 -13.26
C GLU A 87 -25.26 6.15 -13.79
N ASP A 88 -25.87 7.10 -13.09
CA ASP A 88 -25.94 8.50 -13.53
C ASP A 88 -24.61 9.19 -13.25
N ILE A 89 -24.01 8.93 -12.08
CA ILE A 89 -22.66 9.39 -11.75
C ILE A 89 -21.63 8.71 -12.66
N LEU A 90 -21.75 7.40 -12.91
CA LEU A 90 -20.84 6.66 -13.78
C LEU A 90 -20.82 7.24 -15.20
N LYS A 91 -21.97 7.64 -15.73
CA LYS A 91 -22.09 8.25 -17.08
C LYS A 91 -21.68 9.72 -17.12
N SER A 92 -21.39 10.34 -15.98
CA SER A 92 -20.92 11.73 -15.94
C SER A 92 -19.56 11.87 -16.66
N GLY A 93 -19.36 13.01 -17.32
CA GLY A 93 -18.13 13.25 -18.10
C GLY A 93 -16.86 13.13 -17.26
N ALA A 94 -16.86 13.64 -16.03
CA ALA A 94 -15.70 13.57 -15.14
C ALA A 94 -15.34 12.13 -14.75
N VAL A 95 -16.34 11.28 -14.50
CA VAL A 95 -16.11 9.87 -14.15
C VAL A 95 -15.69 9.06 -15.37
N GLN A 96 -16.28 9.30 -16.54
CA GLN A 96 -15.86 8.66 -17.79
C GLN A 96 -14.43 9.05 -18.18
N ASP A 97 -14.04 10.31 -18.00
CA ASP A 97 -12.65 10.77 -18.20
C ASP A 97 -11.69 10.07 -17.23
N ALA A 98 -12.09 9.94 -15.97
CA ALA A 98 -11.33 9.21 -14.96
C ALA A 98 -11.19 7.72 -15.31
N LEU A 99 -12.27 7.07 -15.74
CA LEU A 99 -12.28 5.68 -16.21
C LEU A 99 -11.34 5.49 -17.40
N GLY A 100 -11.38 6.39 -18.37
CA GLY A 100 -10.47 6.39 -19.52
C GLY A 100 -9.00 6.47 -19.11
N LYS A 101 -8.66 7.36 -18.16
CA LYS A 101 -7.31 7.47 -17.60
C LYS A 101 -6.88 6.20 -16.88
N VAL A 102 -7.74 5.62 -16.04
CA VAL A 102 -7.44 4.38 -15.29
C VAL A 102 -7.21 3.20 -16.25
N LYS A 103 -8.02 3.08 -17.32
CA LYS A 103 -7.78 2.10 -18.40
C LYS A 103 -6.45 2.35 -19.10
N GLY A 104 -6.11 3.62 -19.38
CA GLY A 104 -4.82 4.01 -19.92
C GLY A 104 -3.64 3.59 -19.03
N TYR A 105 -3.75 3.77 -17.71
CA TYR A 105 -2.73 3.34 -16.75
C TYR A 105 -2.60 1.80 -16.71
N SER A 106 -3.70 1.05 -16.72
CA SER A 106 -3.65 -0.43 -16.82
C SER A 106 -2.91 -0.88 -18.09
N ASN A 107 -3.24 -0.28 -19.25
CA ASN A 107 -2.58 -0.59 -20.51
C ASN A 107 -1.08 -0.26 -20.48
N LEU A 108 -0.70 0.86 -19.88
CA LEU A 108 0.71 1.23 -19.74
C LEU A 108 1.51 0.22 -18.91
N VAL A 109 0.90 -0.39 -17.88
CA VAL A 109 1.55 -1.47 -17.11
C VAL A 109 1.80 -2.71 -17.98
N LYS A 110 0.83 -3.05 -18.85
CA LYS A 110 0.95 -4.15 -19.82
C LYS A 110 2.06 -3.86 -20.84
N GLU A 111 2.15 -2.63 -21.34
CA GLU A 111 3.23 -2.19 -22.23
C GLU A 111 4.61 -2.24 -21.55
N MET A 112 4.72 -1.81 -20.29
CA MET A 112 5.98 -1.92 -19.52
C MET A 112 6.42 -3.37 -19.33
N SER A 113 5.47 -4.28 -19.12
CA SER A 113 5.73 -5.72 -19.02
C SER A 113 6.29 -6.26 -20.34
N ALA A 114 5.63 -5.94 -21.46
CA ALA A 114 6.08 -6.31 -22.79
C ALA A 114 7.47 -5.73 -23.12
N ALA A 115 7.75 -4.48 -22.71
CA ALA A 115 9.05 -3.86 -22.90
C ALA A 115 10.17 -4.59 -22.12
N LEU A 116 9.88 -5.08 -20.92
CA LEU A 116 10.82 -5.90 -20.14
C LEU A 116 11.05 -7.29 -20.74
N ASP A 117 10.02 -7.88 -21.35
CA ASP A 117 10.14 -9.16 -22.05
C ASP A 117 11.03 -9.03 -23.30
N GLN A 118 10.91 -7.92 -24.02
CA GLN A 118 11.74 -7.62 -25.20
C GLN A 118 13.16 -7.20 -24.83
N ASN A 119 13.31 -6.39 -23.78
CA ASN A 119 14.60 -5.90 -23.29
C ASN A 119 14.66 -5.97 -21.76
N PRO A 120 15.27 -7.02 -21.18
CA PRO A 120 15.40 -7.18 -19.73
C PRO A 120 16.18 -6.06 -19.03
N GLN A 121 16.95 -5.26 -19.78
CA GLN A 121 17.76 -4.15 -19.28
C GLN A 121 17.09 -2.79 -19.48
N VAL A 122 15.84 -2.74 -19.97
CA VAL A 122 15.12 -1.47 -20.12
C VAL A 122 15.00 -0.77 -18.76
N ASP A 123 15.23 0.54 -18.77
CA ASP A 123 14.96 1.42 -17.64
C ASP A 123 13.55 1.98 -17.75
N LEU A 124 12.66 1.51 -16.88
CA LEU A 124 11.27 1.98 -16.83
C LEU A 124 11.12 3.25 -15.98
N GLY A 125 12.17 3.70 -15.30
CA GLY A 125 12.12 4.79 -14.32
C GLY A 125 11.62 6.11 -14.90
N PRO A 126 12.13 6.56 -16.08
CA PRO A 126 11.61 7.75 -16.75
C PRO A 126 10.13 7.61 -17.12
N THR A 127 9.71 6.44 -17.63
CA THR A 127 8.31 6.17 -17.98
C THR A 127 7.41 6.20 -16.75
N ILE A 128 7.81 5.52 -15.66
CA ILE A 128 7.08 5.48 -14.40
C ILE A 128 6.84 6.91 -13.87
N ARG A 129 7.90 7.72 -13.77
CA ARG A 129 7.80 9.08 -13.21
C ARG A 129 7.03 10.05 -14.09
N LYS A 130 7.14 9.92 -15.41
CA LYS A 130 6.49 10.83 -16.36
C LYS A 130 5.01 10.50 -16.55
N GLN A 131 4.68 9.22 -16.64
CA GLN A 131 3.33 8.78 -17.01
C GLN A 131 2.45 8.51 -15.80
N PHE A 132 3.01 8.06 -14.68
CA PHE A 132 2.26 7.88 -13.43
C PHE A 132 2.50 9.07 -12.49
N ASP A 133 1.90 10.22 -12.82
CA ASP A 133 1.77 11.32 -11.87
C ASP A 133 0.90 10.85 -10.70
N PHE A 134 1.52 10.68 -9.52
CA PHE A 134 0.86 10.17 -8.32
C PHE A 134 -0.37 10.98 -7.90
N VAL A 135 -0.34 12.30 -8.11
CA VAL A 135 -1.46 13.18 -7.74
C VAL A 135 -2.62 12.95 -8.71
N GLN A 136 -2.34 12.93 -10.01
CA GLN A 136 -3.37 12.72 -11.03
C GLN A 136 -3.94 11.30 -11.01
N LEU A 137 -3.10 10.30 -10.79
CA LEU A 137 -3.51 8.90 -10.66
C LEU A 137 -4.47 8.75 -9.48
N ARG A 138 -4.09 9.25 -8.30
CA ARG A 138 -4.95 9.19 -7.11
C ARG A 138 -6.25 9.96 -7.32
N SER A 139 -6.18 11.14 -7.94
CA SER A 139 -7.38 11.90 -8.26
C SER A 139 -8.32 11.12 -9.18
N SER A 140 -7.79 10.50 -10.25
CA SER A 140 -8.60 9.75 -11.21
C SER A 140 -9.23 8.52 -10.56
N LEU A 141 -8.47 7.78 -9.75
CA LEU A 141 -8.98 6.64 -8.98
C LEU A 141 -10.10 7.06 -8.02
N ASN A 142 -9.90 8.12 -7.24
CA ASN A 142 -10.91 8.63 -6.32
C ASN A 142 -12.15 9.17 -7.03
N THR A 143 -11.98 9.84 -8.18
CA THR A 143 -13.11 10.33 -8.99
C THR A 143 -13.92 9.17 -9.56
N LEU A 144 -13.29 8.10 -10.05
CA LEU A 144 -14.05 6.92 -10.47
C LEU A 144 -14.77 6.28 -9.26
N ASN A 145 -14.13 6.29 -8.10
CA ASN A 145 -14.69 5.71 -6.88
C ASN A 145 -16.01 6.35 -6.44
N THR A 146 -16.28 7.61 -6.79
CA THR A 146 -17.53 8.29 -6.40
C THR A 146 -18.76 7.71 -7.08
N ALA A 147 -18.59 6.91 -8.14
CA ALA A 147 -19.70 6.23 -8.80
C ALA A 147 -20.20 5.00 -8.04
N PHE A 148 -19.50 4.56 -7.00
CA PHE A 148 -19.90 3.39 -6.22
C PHE A 148 -20.62 3.79 -4.94
N ASP A 149 -21.43 2.90 -4.39
CA ASP A 149 -22.04 3.10 -3.08
C ASP A 149 -21.01 2.99 -1.93
N GLU A 150 -21.39 3.40 -0.72
CA GLU A 150 -20.45 3.48 0.41
C GLU A 150 -19.78 2.14 0.75
N ASP A 151 -20.52 1.03 0.69
CA ASP A 151 -19.96 -0.27 1.03
C ASP A 151 -19.01 -0.79 -0.06
N THR A 152 -19.33 -0.58 -1.34
CA THR A 152 -18.40 -0.85 -2.44
C THR A 152 -17.16 0.04 -2.33
N GLN A 153 -17.34 1.34 -2.03
CA GLN A 153 -16.24 2.31 -1.88
C GLN A 153 -15.20 1.87 -0.84
N ARG A 154 -15.62 1.24 0.26
CA ARG A 154 -14.70 0.72 1.28
C ARG A 154 -13.77 -0.36 0.72
N GLY A 155 -14.29 -1.23 -0.15
CA GLY A 155 -13.53 -2.28 -0.82
C GLY A 155 -12.57 -1.70 -1.87
N THR A 156 -13.08 -0.82 -2.73
CA THR A 156 -12.31 -0.21 -3.80
C THR A 156 -11.25 0.79 -3.29
N ASP A 157 -11.47 1.48 -2.17
CA ASP A 157 -10.46 2.31 -1.49
C ASP A 157 -9.21 1.50 -1.10
N ARG A 158 -9.39 0.21 -0.77
CA ARG A 158 -8.26 -0.68 -0.52
C ARG A 158 -7.48 -0.94 -1.80
N LEU A 159 -8.16 -1.18 -2.92
CA LEU A 159 -7.52 -1.34 -4.23
C LEU A 159 -6.76 -0.07 -4.63
N ILE A 160 -7.33 1.11 -4.41
CA ILE A 160 -6.65 2.39 -4.64
C ILE A 160 -5.36 2.45 -3.83
N ARG A 161 -5.39 2.10 -2.53
CA ARG A 161 -4.18 2.06 -1.70
C ARG A 161 -3.14 1.06 -2.23
N LEU A 162 -3.57 -0.11 -2.68
CA LEU A 162 -2.68 -1.14 -3.24
C LEU A 162 -2.02 -0.66 -4.54
N VAL A 163 -2.77 -0.06 -5.46
CA VAL A 163 -2.21 0.53 -6.70
C VAL A 163 -1.10 1.54 -6.37
N MET A 164 -1.34 2.45 -5.43
CA MET A 164 -0.34 3.46 -5.04
C MET A 164 0.90 2.85 -4.39
N GLN A 165 0.71 1.81 -3.56
CA GLN A 165 1.80 1.07 -2.92
C GLN A 165 2.64 0.31 -3.97
N ASP A 166 1.98 -0.48 -4.83
CA ASP A 166 2.62 -1.28 -5.87
C ASP A 166 3.44 -0.41 -6.81
N LEU A 167 2.94 0.77 -7.17
CA LEU A 167 3.68 1.74 -8.00
C LEU A 167 4.95 2.25 -7.31
N THR A 168 4.87 2.56 -6.00
CA THR A 168 6.02 3.01 -5.21
C THR A 168 7.09 1.91 -5.11
N GLU A 169 6.64 0.67 -4.89
CA GLU A 169 7.52 -0.49 -4.82
C GLU A 169 8.16 -0.80 -6.19
N LEU A 170 7.41 -0.61 -7.29
CA LEU A 170 7.91 -0.76 -8.65
C LEU A 170 9.01 0.26 -8.95
N GLU A 171 8.79 1.54 -8.62
CA GLU A 171 9.81 2.58 -8.83
C GLU A 171 11.10 2.26 -8.07
N THR A 172 10.96 1.81 -6.82
CA THR A 172 12.10 1.43 -5.98
C THR A 172 12.87 0.25 -6.57
N SER A 173 12.16 -0.75 -7.10
CA SER A 173 12.76 -1.97 -7.65
C SER A 173 13.43 -1.75 -9.01
N ASN A 174 12.89 -0.81 -9.79
CA ASN A 174 13.42 -0.46 -11.11
C ASN A 174 14.82 0.17 -11.01
N ARG A 175 15.15 0.85 -9.90
CA ARG A 175 16.43 1.56 -9.70
C ARG A 175 17.62 0.67 -10.02
N GLN A 176 18.25 0.93 -11.15
CA GLN A 176 19.47 0.27 -11.61
C GLN A 176 20.65 1.19 -11.35
N LYS A 177 21.82 0.63 -11.00
CA LYS A 177 23.06 1.41 -11.07
C LYS A 177 23.58 1.38 -12.50
N ASP A 178 24.08 2.51 -12.98
CA ASP A 178 24.64 2.63 -14.32
C ASP A 178 25.77 1.61 -14.52
N GLY A 179 25.78 0.97 -15.69
CA GLY A 179 26.77 -0.04 -16.05
C GLY A 179 26.61 -1.41 -15.35
N ILE A 180 25.64 -1.58 -14.44
CA ILE A 180 25.36 -2.88 -13.82
C ILE A 180 24.19 -3.54 -14.54
N VAL A 181 24.39 -4.78 -15.00
CA VAL A 181 23.35 -5.60 -15.64
C VAL A 181 22.37 -6.14 -14.58
N ARG A 182 21.09 -6.14 -14.91
CA ARG A 182 20.01 -6.69 -14.06
C ARG A 182 20.14 -8.21 -14.02
N SER A 183 20.18 -8.77 -12.82
CA SER A 183 20.15 -10.23 -12.63
C SER A 183 18.77 -10.80 -12.88
N GLU A 184 18.71 -12.10 -13.14
CA GLU A 184 17.46 -12.86 -13.31
C GLU A 184 16.50 -12.65 -12.14
N ARG A 185 16.98 -12.83 -10.90
CA ARG A 185 16.16 -12.57 -9.69
C ARG A 185 15.56 -11.17 -9.65
N ARG A 186 16.31 -10.13 -10.07
CA ARG A 186 15.78 -8.76 -10.09
C ARG A 186 14.75 -8.57 -11.20
N MET A 187 14.94 -9.25 -12.33
CA MET A 187 14.00 -9.28 -13.43
C MET A 187 12.69 -9.99 -13.02
N ASP A 188 12.76 -11.12 -12.32
CA ASP A 188 11.58 -11.81 -11.77
C ASP A 188 10.81 -10.93 -10.77
N ILE A 189 11.52 -10.21 -9.89
CA ILE A 189 10.90 -9.26 -8.96
C ILE A 189 10.18 -8.15 -9.73
N MET A 190 10.81 -7.58 -10.77
CA MET A 190 10.20 -6.54 -11.59
C MET A 190 8.94 -7.04 -12.30
N LYS A 191 9.00 -8.21 -12.94
CA LYS A 191 7.85 -8.83 -13.59
C LYS A 191 6.73 -9.13 -12.58
N GLY A 192 7.08 -9.66 -11.42
CA GLY A 192 6.12 -9.91 -10.35
C GLY A 192 5.44 -8.65 -9.84
N LYS A 193 6.18 -7.52 -9.74
CA LYS A 193 5.59 -6.23 -9.34
C LYS A 193 4.69 -5.63 -10.41
N LEU A 194 5.08 -5.72 -11.68
CA LEU A 194 4.21 -5.29 -12.78
C LEU A 194 2.95 -6.14 -12.89
N ALA A 195 3.05 -7.45 -12.72
CA ALA A 195 1.90 -8.35 -12.70
C ALA A 195 0.94 -8.01 -11.55
N LYS A 196 1.47 -7.76 -10.35
CA LYS A 196 0.67 -7.29 -9.20
C LYS A 196 -0.01 -5.96 -9.48
N LEU A 197 0.74 -4.96 -9.95
CA LEU A 197 0.19 -3.64 -10.27
C LEU A 197 -0.91 -3.73 -11.34
N GLY A 198 -0.70 -4.53 -12.38
CA GLY A 198 -1.69 -4.79 -13.42
C GLY A 198 -2.95 -5.46 -12.87
N THR A 199 -2.78 -6.44 -11.98
CA THR A 199 -3.91 -7.09 -11.28
C THR A 199 -4.67 -6.07 -10.43
N SER A 200 -3.98 -5.23 -9.66
CA SER A 200 -4.62 -4.19 -8.83
C SER A 200 -5.44 -3.20 -9.67
N PHE A 201 -4.98 -2.84 -10.87
CA PHE A 201 -5.76 -2.02 -11.80
C PHE A 201 -6.95 -2.78 -12.40
N ASP A 202 -6.75 -4.01 -12.84
CA ASP A 202 -7.80 -4.82 -13.48
C ASP A 202 -8.91 -5.18 -12.46
N ASP A 203 -8.54 -5.48 -11.21
CA ASP A 203 -9.47 -5.69 -10.08
C ASP A 203 -10.30 -4.43 -9.81
N PHE A 204 -9.70 -3.23 -9.84
CA PHE A 204 -10.42 -1.98 -9.63
C PHE A 204 -11.36 -1.67 -10.80
N LEU A 205 -10.91 -1.90 -12.04
CA LEU A 205 -11.73 -1.69 -13.23
C LEU A 205 -12.89 -2.67 -13.34
N ALA A 206 -12.81 -3.85 -12.71
CA ALA A 206 -13.89 -4.82 -12.70
C ALA A 206 -15.18 -4.29 -12.04
N PHE A 207 -15.10 -3.26 -11.18
CA PHE A 207 -16.25 -2.60 -10.57
C PHE A 207 -16.97 -1.62 -11.51
N ALA A 208 -16.30 -1.21 -12.60
CA ALA A 208 -16.78 -0.19 -13.54
C ALA A 208 -17.05 -0.74 -14.96
N ASN A 209 -17.15 -2.06 -15.10
CA ASN A 209 -17.37 -2.74 -16.38
C ASN A 209 -18.71 -3.48 -16.41
#